data_AF-A0A199UIQ1-F1
#
_entry.id   AF-A0A199UIQ1-F1
#
_cell.length_a   1.000
_cell.length_b   1.000
_cell.length_c   1.000
_cell.angle_alpha   90.00
_cell.angle_beta   90.00
_cell.angle_gamma   90.00
#
_symmetry.space_group_name_H-M   'P 1'
#
loop_
_entity.id
_entity.type
_entity.pdbx_description
1 polymer ?
#
loop_
_entity_poly.entity_id
_entity_poly.type
_entity_poly.pdbx_seq_one_letter_code
_entity_poly.pdbx_strand_id
1 'polypeptide(L)'
;MEHADLVNQGGYKVKLNVYDLSQGLARQLSTTFLGKAIEAIWHTGVVVYGTEYYFGAGIQQDPAGRTPYGTPVRVVDLGVTHVPKEVFEDYLQEISGRYTPETYNLLSHNCNNFSNEVAQFLVGASIPSYILELPSDVMNSPMGALILPMIQRLETTMRSGAVPQAPQFIPPPLQLLSLHQQTKRQLDYYNSPVKSDSAVLLPRVLLKLQRAGEVQFACS
;
A
#
# COMPACT_ATOMS: atom_id res chain seq x y z
N MET A 1 -16.98 -11.62 34.74
CA MET A 1 -16.81 -10.22 34.29
C MET A 1 -16.37 -10.29 32.83
N GLU A 2 -17.16 -9.94 31.82
CA GLU A 2 -18.45 -9.25 31.75
C GLU A 2 -18.97 -9.52 30.33
N HIS A 3 -19.85 -10.53 30.16
CA HIS A 3 -20.57 -10.78 28.90
C HIS A 3 -21.87 -9.98 28.92
N ALA A 4 -21.75 -8.66 29.01
CA ALA A 4 -22.88 -7.76 28.98
C ALA A 4 -22.57 -6.66 27.98
N ASP A 5 -22.86 -6.93 26.70
CA ASP A 5 -23.15 -5.87 25.75
C ASP A 5 -23.89 -6.41 24.51
N LEU A 6 -25.13 -5.94 24.36
CA LEU A 6 -25.94 -5.86 23.13
C LEU A 6 -26.89 -7.02 22.76
N VAL A 7 -27.53 -7.68 23.73
CA VAL A 7 -28.89 -8.23 23.49
C VAL A 7 -29.90 -7.13 23.82
N ASN A 8 -30.17 -6.22 22.88
CA ASN A 8 -31.34 -5.35 23.01
C ASN A 8 -32.09 -5.34 21.67
N GLN A 9 -33.14 -6.16 21.64
CA GLN A 9 -33.98 -6.55 20.50
C GLN A 9 -33.34 -7.56 19.50
N GLY A 10 -33.06 -8.76 20.00
CA GLY A 10 -33.06 -10.02 19.23
C GLY A 10 -31.89 -10.34 18.29
N GLY A 11 -31.10 -9.35 17.86
CA GLY A 11 -30.04 -9.55 16.88
C GLY A 11 -28.69 -8.93 17.27
N TYR A 12 -27.66 -9.22 16.48
CA TYR A 12 -26.28 -8.82 16.67
C TYR A 12 -25.94 -7.64 15.74
N LYS A 13 -25.34 -6.59 16.29
CA LYS A 13 -24.89 -5.46 15.48
C LYS A 13 -23.75 -5.88 14.55
N VAL A 14 -23.85 -5.47 13.29
CA VAL A 14 -22.81 -5.68 12.27
C VAL A 14 -22.22 -4.33 11.90
N LYS A 15 -20.90 -4.24 11.96
CA LYS A 15 -20.15 -3.03 11.62
C LYS A 15 -19.08 -3.32 10.58
N LEU A 16 -18.68 -2.30 9.83
CA LEU A 16 -17.54 -2.32 8.94
C LEU A 16 -16.45 -1.42 9.54
N ASN A 17 -15.33 -2.01 9.91
CA ASN A 17 -14.11 -1.26 10.20
C ASN A 17 -13.41 -0.93 8.89
N VAL A 18 -13.03 0.34 8.72
CA VAL A 18 -12.33 0.84 7.55
C VAL A 18 -10.97 1.40 7.98
N TYR A 19 -9.92 0.93 7.32
CA TYR A 19 -8.53 1.30 7.56
C TYR A 19 -7.92 1.93 6.30
N ASP A 20 -7.00 2.87 6.49
CA ASP A 20 -6.15 3.37 5.40
C ASP A 20 -4.75 2.75 5.53
N LEU A 21 -4.46 1.78 4.65
CA LEU A 21 -3.16 1.10 4.63
C LEU A 21 -2.00 2.01 4.22
N SER A 22 -2.29 3.17 3.63
CA SER A 22 -1.26 4.16 3.30
C SER A 22 -0.87 5.04 4.51
N GLN A 23 -1.64 4.98 5.61
CA GLN A 23 -1.46 5.82 6.79
C GLN A 23 -1.38 7.32 6.44
N GLY A 24 -2.19 7.78 5.47
CA GLY A 24 -2.22 9.15 4.99
C GLY A 24 -1.14 9.51 3.96
N LEU A 25 -0.19 8.62 3.65
CA LEU A 25 0.84 8.86 2.63
C LEU A 25 0.25 8.95 1.22
N ALA A 26 -0.81 8.19 0.91
CA ALA A 26 -1.46 8.27 -0.39
C ALA A 26 -1.97 9.69 -0.64
N ARG A 27 -2.60 10.31 0.37
CA ARG A 27 -3.07 11.70 0.31
C ARG A 27 -1.94 12.72 0.15
N GLN A 28 -0.81 12.52 0.84
CA GLN A 28 0.35 13.43 0.79
C GLN A 28 1.10 13.37 -0.55
N LEU A 29 1.27 12.17 -1.10
CA LEU A 29 1.96 11.99 -2.39
C LEU A 29 1.07 12.39 -3.56
N SER A 30 -0.24 12.14 -3.46
CA SER A 30 -1.18 12.44 -4.55
C SER A 30 -1.46 13.93 -4.75
N THR A 31 -1.40 14.73 -3.69
CA THR A 31 -1.51 16.19 -3.79
C THR A 31 -0.27 16.85 -4.42
N THR A 32 0.91 16.21 -4.32
CA THR A 32 2.17 16.79 -4.81
C THR A 32 2.48 16.41 -6.26
N PHE A 33 1.99 15.28 -6.77
CA PHE A 33 2.38 14.76 -8.10
C PHE A 33 1.22 14.47 -9.08
N LEU A 34 -0.05 14.35 -8.65
CA LEU A 34 -0.97 13.46 -9.38
C LEU A 34 -2.23 14.07 -10.04
N GLY A 35 -2.68 15.29 -9.75
CA GLY A 35 -3.86 15.88 -10.42
C GLY A 35 -5.21 15.15 -10.20
N LYS A 36 -5.20 13.96 -9.59
CA LYS A 36 -6.31 13.24 -8.94
C LYS A 36 -5.75 12.56 -7.69
N ALA A 37 -6.43 12.75 -6.56
CA ALA A 37 -5.99 12.26 -5.27
C ALA A 37 -6.27 10.75 -5.13
N ILE A 38 -5.23 9.93 -4.95
CA ILE A 38 -5.43 8.64 -4.29
C ILE A 38 -5.52 8.97 -2.81
N GLU A 39 -6.74 9.08 -2.29
CA GLU A 39 -6.96 9.57 -0.92
C GLU A 39 -6.45 8.59 0.14
N ALA A 40 -6.59 7.29 -0.13
CA ALA A 40 -6.24 6.21 0.78
C ALA A 40 -6.17 4.88 0.04
N ILE A 41 -5.63 3.86 0.71
CA ILE A 41 -5.74 2.47 0.29
C ILE A 41 -6.66 1.78 1.30
N TRP A 42 -7.92 1.59 0.92
CA TRP A 42 -8.92 1.05 1.83
C TRP A 42 -8.71 -0.44 2.08
N HIS A 43 -8.64 -0.79 3.36
CA HIS A 43 -8.79 -2.15 3.88
C HIS A 43 -9.98 -2.19 4.80
N THR A 44 -10.75 -3.28 4.77
CA THR A 44 -11.94 -3.41 5.60
C THR A 44 -12.01 -4.76 6.31
N GLY A 45 -12.64 -4.75 7.48
CA GLY A 45 -13.04 -5.93 8.24
C GLY A 45 -14.48 -5.79 8.74
N VAL A 46 -15.23 -6.89 8.75
CA VAL A 46 -16.60 -6.95 9.27
C VAL A 46 -16.57 -7.37 10.72
N VAL A 47 -17.15 -6.56 11.61
CA VAL A 47 -17.24 -6.82 13.04
C VAL A 47 -18.64 -7.31 13.39
N VAL A 48 -18.71 -8.51 13.97
CA VAL A 48 -19.93 -9.14 14.47
C VAL A 48 -19.58 -10.17 15.55
N TYR A 49 -20.46 -10.41 16.52
CA TYR A 49 -20.24 -11.35 17.64
C TYR A 49 -18.97 -11.06 18.49
N GLY A 50 -18.48 -9.82 18.49
CA GLY A 50 -17.23 -9.43 19.16
C GLY A 50 -15.95 -9.81 18.40
N THR A 51 -16.07 -10.33 17.19
CA THR A 51 -14.97 -10.74 16.32
C THR A 51 -14.95 -9.87 15.06
N GLU A 52 -13.76 -9.54 14.57
CA GLU A 52 -13.53 -8.89 13.29
C GLU A 52 -13.02 -9.91 12.27
N TYR A 53 -13.68 -9.98 11.12
CA TYR A 53 -13.40 -10.92 10.03
C TYR A 53 -12.93 -10.15 8.79
N TYR A 54 -11.84 -10.59 8.19
CA TYR A 54 -11.27 -9.95 7.00
C TYR A 54 -10.52 -10.97 6.12
N PHE A 55 -10.22 -10.59 4.89
CA PHE A 55 -9.48 -11.44 3.95
C PHE A 55 -8.03 -10.98 3.78
N GLY A 56 -7.08 -11.91 3.74
CA GLY A 56 -5.65 -11.65 3.49
C GLY A 56 -4.96 -12.95 3.08
N ALA A 57 -4.19 -13.56 3.98
CA ALA A 57 -3.66 -14.92 3.86
C ALA A 57 -4.75 -16.00 4.05
N GLY A 58 -5.89 -15.83 3.40
CA GLY A 58 -7.13 -16.53 3.68
C GLY A 58 -8.08 -15.72 4.55
N ILE A 59 -9.21 -16.32 4.94
CA ILE A 59 -10.14 -15.71 5.90
C ILE A 59 -9.45 -15.65 7.26
N GLN A 60 -9.32 -14.44 7.80
CA GLN A 60 -8.73 -14.15 9.10
C GLN A 60 -9.82 -13.70 10.07
N GLN A 61 -9.57 -13.92 11.35
CA GLN A 61 -10.42 -13.43 12.43
C GLN A 61 -9.58 -13.03 13.63
N ASP A 62 -9.93 -11.90 14.24
CA ASP A 62 -9.34 -11.41 15.48
C ASP A 62 -10.45 -10.86 16.39
N PRO A 63 -10.23 -10.75 17.70
CA PRO A 63 -11.13 -9.98 18.55
C PRO A 63 -11.29 -8.54 18.03
N ALA A 64 -12.51 -8.00 18.09
CA ALA A 64 -12.80 -6.67 17.57
C ALA A 64 -11.85 -5.61 18.19
N GLY A 65 -11.22 -4.80 17.34
CA GLY A 65 -10.25 -3.78 17.76
C GLY A 65 -8.88 -4.32 18.19
N ARG A 66 -8.59 -5.61 17.92
CA ARG A 66 -7.28 -6.25 18.16
C ARG A 66 -6.57 -6.67 16.87
N THR A 67 -7.11 -6.31 15.71
CA THR A 67 -6.46 -6.57 14.42
C THR A 67 -5.10 -5.86 14.35
N PRO A 68 -4.16 -6.38 13.54
CA PRO A 68 -2.84 -5.77 13.42
C PRO A 68 -2.86 -4.46 12.61
N TYR A 69 -4.02 -4.06 12.07
CA TYR A 69 -4.24 -2.80 11.35
C TYR A 69 -4.50 -1.60 12.26
N GLY A 70 -4.59 -1.81 13.58
CA GLY A 70 -4.68 -0.75 14.57
C GLY A 70 -6.11 -0.22 14.73
N THR A 71 -6.25 1.11 14.84
CA THR A 71 -7.56 1.75 15.03
C THR A 71 -8.17 2.08 13.66
N PRO A 72 -9.43 1.68 13.38
CA PRO A 72 -10.08 2.03 12.13
C PRO A 72 -10.24 3.55 12.00
N VAL A 73 -9.99 4.07 10.80
CA VAL A 73 -10.19 5.49 10.49
C VAL A 73 -11.67 5.84 10.36
N ARG A 74 -12.51 4.85 10.05
CA ARG A 74 -13.98 4.95 10.06
C ARG A 74 -14.59 3.63 10.51
N VAL A 75 -15.70 3.72 11.24
CA VAL A 75 -16.54 2.58 11.59
C VAL A 75 -17.93 2.86 11.01
N VAL A 76 -18.42 1.98 10.14
CA VAL A 76 -19.73 2.10 9.49
C VAL A 76 -20.68 1.09 10.10
N ASP A 77 -21.84 1.53 10.60
CA ASP A 77 -22.90 0.62 11.01
C ASP A 77 -23.58 0.02 9.77
N LEU A 78 -23.52 -1.31 9.62
CA LEU A 78 -24.10 -2.02 8.47
C LEU A 78 -25.52 -2.52 8.76
N GLY A 79 -25.87 -2.70 10.04
CA GLY A 79 -27.21 -3.10 10.46
C GLY A 79 -27.19 -4.09 11.63
N VAL A 80 -28.24 -4.90 11.71
CA VAL A 80 -28.42 -5.93 12.73
C VAL A 80 -28.71 -7.26 12.04
N THR A 81 -27.93 -8.29 12.35
CA THR A 81 -28.15 -9.65 11.88
C THR A 81 -28.84 -10.50 12.92
N HIS A 82 -29.67 -11.45 12.49
CA HIS A 82 -30.24 -12.49 13.34
C HIS A 82 -29.65 -13.87 13.02
N VAL A 83 -28.65 -13.91 12.13
CA VAL A 83 -27.91 -15.14 11.83
C VAL A 83 -27.19 -15.58 13.11
N PRO A 84 -27.34 -16.84 13.54
CA PRO A 84 -26.55 -17.38 14.65
C PRO A 84 -25.07 -17.42 14.28
N LYS A 85 -24.20 -17.28 15.29
CA LYS A 85 -22.75 -17.27 15.07
C LYS A 85 -22.28 -18.57 14.39
N GLU A 86 -22.83 -19.71 14.80
CA GLU A 86 -22.48 -21.03 14.27
C GLU A 86 -22.81 -21.14 12.78
N VAL A 87 -23.98 -20.63 12.38
CA VAL A 87 -24.39 -20.59 10.96
C VAL A 87 -23.48 -19.69 10.13
N PHE A 88 -23.02 -18.58 10.71
CA PHE A 88 -22.06 -17.71 10.06
C PHE A 88 -20.68 -18.37 9.92
N GLU A 89 -20.21 -19.08 10.94
CA GLU A 89 -18.94 -19.82 10.89
C GLU A 89 -18.98 -20.96 9.86
N ASP A 90 -20.09 -21.69 9.75
CA ASP A 90 -20.33 -22.68 8.70
C ASP A 90 -20.28 -22.04 7.31
N TYR A 91 -20.93 -20.88 7.14
CA TYR A 91 -20.86 -20.12 5.89
C TYR A 91 -19.43 -19.67 5.55
N LEU A 92 -18.66 -19.17 6.52
CA LEU A 92 -17.25 -18.82 6.31
C LEU A 92 -16.42 -20.03 5.88
N GLN A 93 -16.70 -21.21 6.45
CA GLN A 93 -16.06 -22.46 6.04
C GLN A 93 -16.43 -22.84 4.60
N GLU A 94 -17.70 -22.71 4.21
CA GLU A 94 -18.17 -22.98 2.84
C GLU A 94 -17.45 -22.10 1.80
N ILE A 95 -17.31 -20.80 2.08
CA ILE A 95 -16.69 -19.86 1.13
C ILE A 95 -15.17 -19.85 1.18
N SER A 96 -14.55 -20.47 2.19
CA SER A 96 -13.10 -20.43 2.44
C SER A 96 -12.25 -20.84 1.22
N GLY A 97 -12.73 -21.80 0.42
CA GLY A 97 -12.04 -22.23 -0.80
C GLY A 97 -11.94 -21.16 -1.90
N ARG A 98 -12.78 -20.11 -1.85
CA ARG A 98 -12.69 -18.94 -2.73
C ARG A 98 -11.85 -17.81 -2.15
N TYR A 99 -11.49 -17.90 -0.86
CA TYR A 99 -10.77 -16.88 -0.12
C TYR A 99 -9.50 -17.49 0.47
N THR A 100 -8.56 -17.87 -0.40
CA THR A 100 -7.23 -18.39 -0.07
C THR A 100 -6.13 -17.35 -0.36
N PRO A 101 -4.91 -17.52 0.19
CA PRO A 101 -3.77 -16.66 -0.16
C PRO A 101 -3.49 -16.59 -1.67
N GLU A 102 -3.77 -17.65 -2.42
CA GLU A 102 -3.53 -17.74 -3.86
C GLU A 102 -4.59 -16.99 -4.67
N THR A 103 -5.82 -16.94 -4.17
CA THR A 103 -6.93 -16.24 -4.82
C THR A 103 -6.92 -14.73 -4.57
N TYR A 104 -6.16 -14.26 -3.59
CA TYR A 104 -6.13 -12.84 -3.24
C TYR A 104 -5.53 -12.02 -4.38
N ASN A 105 -6.30 -11.04 -4.85
CA ASN A 105 -5.91 -10.06 -5.85
C ASN A 105 -6.31 -8.67 -5.35
N LEU A 106 -5.34 -7.75 -5.24
CA LEU A 106 -5.59 -6.44 -4.63
C LEU A 106 -6.62 -5.62 -5.40
N LEU A 107 -6.77 -5.82 -6.72
CA LEU A 107 -7.66 -5.04 -7.56
C LEU A 107 -9.05 -5.65 -7.73
N SER A 108 -9.15 -6.98 -7.77
CA SER A 108 -10.38 -7.66 -8.18
C SER A 108 -10.94 -8.66 -7.16
N HIS A 109 -10.15 -9.09 -6.17
CA HIS A 109 -10.57 -10.08 -5.18
C HIS A 109 -9.82 -9.90 -3.87
N ASN A 110 -10.22 -8.89 -3.10
CA ASN A 110 -9.53 -8.42 -1.90
C ASN A 110 -10.46 -8.37 -0.66
N CYS A 111 -9.97 -7.78 0.42
CA CYS A 111 -10.67 -7.60 1.69
C CYS A 111 -12.04 -6.92 1.54
N ASN A 112 -12.16 -5.99 0.60
CA ASN A 112 -13.36 -5.20 0.36
C ASN A 112 -14.41 -6.07 -0.33
N ASN A 113 -14.01 -6.92 -1.29
CA ASN A 113 -14.91 -7.90 -1.92
C ASN A 113 -15.43 -8.90 -0.88
N PHE A 114 -14.54 -9.45 -0.06
CA PHE A 114 -14.91 -10.33 1.05
C PHE A 114 -15.89 -9.66 2.02
N SER A 115 -15.57 -8.44 2.45
CA SER A 115 -16.42 -7.68 3.39
C SER A 115 -17.80 -7.38 2.80
N ASN A 116 -17.86 -7.11 1.49
CA ASN A 116 -19.14 -6.93 0.80
C ASN A 116 -19.97 -8.21 0.76
N GLU A 117 -19.35 -9.35 0.44
CA GLU A 117 -20.04 -10.65 0.42
C GLU A 117 -20.58 -11.03 1.81
N VAL A 118 -19.75 -10.87 2.85
CA VAL A 118 -20.14 -11.10 4.24
C VAL A 118 -21.25 -10.15 4.70
N ALA A 119 -21.17 -8.86 4.34
CA ALA A 119 -22.22 -7.90 4.65
C ALA A 119 -23.56 -8.28 3.97
N GLN A 120 -23.52 -8.73 2.72
CA GLN A 120 -24.71 -9.20 2.01
C GLN A 120 -25.31 -10.43 2.69
N PHE A 121 -24.49 -11.38 3.13
CA PHE A 121 -24.97 -12.56 3.85
C PHE A 121 -25.60 -12.21 5.21
N LEU A 122 -24.94 -11.36 6.01
CA LEU A 122 -25.38 -11.07 7.38
C LEU A 122 -26.58 -10.12 7.45
N VAL A 123 -26.62 -9.09 6.60
CA VAL A 123 -27.59 -7.98 6.70
C VAL A 123 -28.27 -7.62 5.38
N GLY A 124 -27.95 -8.30 4.27
CA GLY A 124 -28.54 -8.00 2.96
C GLY A 124 -28.12 -6.65 2.38
N ALA A 125 -27.03 -6.06 2.88
CA ALA A 125 -26.54 -4.75 2.46
C ALA A 125 -25.14 -4.83 1.86
N SER A 126 -24.80 -3.86 1.02
CA SER A 126 -23.45 -3.68 0.48
C SER A 126 -22.65 -2.69 1.32
N ILE A 127 -21.32 -2.84 1.28
CA ILE A 127 -20.42 -1.83 1.86
C ILE A 127 -20.41 -0.56 0.99
N PRO A 128 -19.95 0.60 1.51
CA PRO A 128 -19.93 1.85 0.74
C PRO A 128 -19.21 1.74 -0.61
N SER A 129 -19.84 2.23 -1.69
CA SER A 129 -19.35 2.05 -3.06
C SER A 129 -17.95 2.64 -3.29
N TYR A 130 -17.62 3.77 -2.65
CA TYR A 130 -16.31 4.40 -2.76
C TYR A 130 -15.14 3.49 -2.33
N ILE A 131 -15.42 2.44 -1.52
CA ILE A 131 -14.44 1.43 -1.12
C ILE A 131 -14.26 0.39 -2.23
N LEU A 132 -15.36 -0.03 -2.86
CA LEU A 132 -15.39 -1.03 -3.92
C LEU A 132 -14.91 -0.48 -5.27
N GLU A 133 -15.15 0.80 -5.53
CA GLU A 133 -14.83 1.48 -6.80
C GLU A 133 -13.36 1.95 -6.86
N LEU A 134 -12.68 2.05 -5.71
CA LEU A 134 -11.30 2.55 -5.62
C LEU A 134 -10.33 1.86 -6.60
N PRO A 135 -10.29 0.52 -6.75
CA PRO A 135 -9.38 -0.12 -7.70
C PRO A 135 -9.60 0.33 -9.15
N SER A 136 -10.87 0.43 -9.56
CA SER A 136 -11.24 0.86 -10.91
C SER A 136 -10.88 2.33 -11.14
N ASP A 137 -11.14 3.20 -10.17
CA ASP A 137 -10.80 4.62 -10.25
C ASP A 137 -9.29 4.84 -10.39
N VAL A 138 -8.50 4.05 -9.64
CA VAL A 138 -7.04 4.06 -9.69
C VAL A 138 -6.53 3.60 -11.05
N MET A 139 -7.02 2.47 -11.56
CA MET A 139 -6.56 1.89 -12.83
C MET A 139 -6.96 2.74 -14.05
N ASN A 140 -8.10 3.45 -13.97
CA ASN A 140 -8.55 4.37 -15.02
C ASN A 140 -7.88 5.75 -14.95
N SER A 141 -6.99 5.99 -13.98
CA SER A 141 -6.22 7.23 -13.88
C SER A 141 -4.97 7.18 -14.76
N PRO A 142 -4.45 8.33 -15.24
CA PRO A 142 -3.17 8.39 -15.95
C PRO A 142 -1.98 7.79 -15.17
N MET A 143 -2.13 7.66 -13.86
CA MET A 143 -1.08 7.22 -12.94
C MET A 143 -1.22 5.74 -12.56
N GLY A 144 -2.31 5.05 -12.94
CA GLY A 144 -2.54 3.64 -12.61
C GLY A 144 -1.37 2.74 -13.04
N ALA A 145 -0.81 2.99 -14.23
CA ALA A 145 0.36 2.27 -14.73
C ALA A 145 1.64 2.54 -13.91
N LEU A 146 1.81 3.76 -13.37
CA LEU A 146 2.99 4.14 -12.60
C LEU A 146 3.00 3.52 -11.20
N ILE A 147 1.83 3.28 -10.61
CA ILE A 147 1.70 2.74 -9.26
C ILE A 147 1.50 1.22 -9.23
N LEU A 148 1.44 0.57 -10.38
CA LEU A 148 1.28 -0.89 -10.49
C LEU A 148 2.35 -1.69 -9.69
N PRO A 149 3.65 -1.30 -9.67
CA PRO A 149 4.63 -1.99 -8.84
C PRO A 149 4.35 -1.86 -7.33
N MET A 150 3.76 -0.75 -6.90
CA MET A 150 3.35 -0.54 -5.50
C MET A 150 2.15 -1.42 -5.14
N ILE A 151 1.17 -1.49 -6.05
CA ILE A 151 0.02 -2.41 -5.94
C ILE A 151 0.48 -3.87 -5.78
N GLN A 152 1.42 -4.33 -6.62
CA GLN A 152 1.93 -5.71 -6.56
C GLN A 152 2.67 -6.03 -5.26
N ARG A 153 3.47 -5.08 -4.74
CA ARG A 153 4.13 -5.23 -3.43
C ARG A 153 3.13 -5.33 -2.30
N LEU A 154 2.11 -4.48 -2.35
CA LEU A 154 1.05 -4.48 -1.36
C LEU A 154 0.26 -5.79 -1.40
N GLU A 155 -0.11 -6.27 -2.59
CA GLU A 155 -0.74 -7.57 -2.78
C GLU A 155 0.09 -8.70 -2.15
N THR A 156 1.39 -8.75 -2.47
CA THR A 156 2.31 -9.76 -1.91
C THR A 156 2.33 -9.72 -0.38
N THR A 157 2.32 -8.52 0.20
CA THR A 157 2.28 -8.32 1.66
C THR A 157 0.99 -8.91 2.25
N MET A 158 -0.16 -8.55 1.67
CA MET A 158 -1.47 -9.02 2.13
C MET A 158 -1.63 -10.55 1.99
N ARG A 159 -1.11 -11.13 0.90
CA ARG A 159 -1.10 -12.58 0.65
C ARG A 159 -0.30 -13.36 1.70
N SER A 160 0.74 -12.75 2.24
CA SER A 160 1.54 -13.35 3.31
C SER A 160 0.94 -13.16 4.71
N GLY A 161 -0.17 -12.43 4.83
CA GLY A 161 -0.81 -12.11 6.12
C GLY A 161 -0.05 -11.03 6.91
N ALA A 162 0.94 -10.40 6.29
CA ALA A 162 1.67 -9.29 6.89
C ALA A 162 0.88 -7.99 6.76
N VAL A 163 1.06 -7.09 7.73
CA VAL A 163 0.48 -5.74 7.67
C VAL A 163 1.36 -4.82 6.84
N PRO A 164 0.78 -4.11 5.85
CA PRO A 164 1.48 -3.11 5.08
C PRO A 164 2.10 -2.04 5.98
N GLN A 165 3.41 -1.87 5.87
CA GLN A 165 4.11 -0.76 6.49
C GLN A 165 4.02 0.47 5.59
N ALA A 166 3.73 1.62 6.18
CA ALA A 166 3.86 2.90 5.48
C ALA A 166 5.29 3.02 4.92
N PRO A 167 5.47 3.40 3.63
CA PRO A 167 6.80 3.59 3.07
C PRO A 167 7.62 4.55 3.94
N GLN A 168 8.70 4.04 4.53
CA GLN A 168 9.63 4.85 5.31
C GLN A 168 10.42 5.73 4.34
N PHE A 169 10.25 7.05 4.44
CA PHE A 169 11.15 7.99 3.77
C PHE A 169 12.48 7.93 4.50
N ILE A 170 13.41 7.09 4.02
CA ILE A 170 14.78 7.12 4.48
C ILE A 170 15.44 8.29 3.74
N PRO A 171 15.69 9.45 4.38
CA PRO A 171 16.47 10.48 3.75
C PRO A 171 17.81 9.85 3.33
N PRO A 172 18.32 10.12 2.12
CA PRO A 172 19.60 9.59 1.72
C PRO A 172 20.63 9.92 2.81
N PRO A 173 21.54 8.99 3.14
CA PRO A 173 22.58 9.29 4.12
C PRO A 173 23.28 10.59 3.70
N LEU A 174 23.54 11.46 4.68
CA LEU A 174 24.15 12.79 4.52
C LEU A 174 25.51 12.80 3.78
N GLN A 175 25.99 11.64 3.32
CA GLN A 175 27.15 11.46 2.46
C GLN A 175 26.97 12.06 1.04
N LEU A 176 25.73 12.26 0.57
CA LEU A 176 25.50 12.90 -0.74
C LEU A 176 25.67 14.43 -0.70
N LEU A 177 25.53 15.06 0.47
CA LEU A 177 25.85 16.49 0.64
C LEU A 177 27.36 16.74 0.66
N SER A 178 28.17 15.80 1.16
CA SER A 178 29.63 15.95 1.13
C SER A 178 30.23 15.76 -0.26
N LEU A 179 29.68 14.86 -1.08
CA LEU A 179 30.11 14.68 -2.48
C LEU A 179 29.84 15.93 -3.33
N HIS A 180 28.71 16.61 -3.11
CA HIS A 180 28.37 17.85 -3.80
C HIS A 180 29.21 19.05 -3.34
N GLN A 181 29.65 19.08 -2.07
CA GLN A 181 30.62 20.06 -1.58
C GLN A 181 32.06 19.80 -2.09
N GLN A 182 32.45 18.53 -2.24
CA GLN A 182 33.77 18.17 -2.78
C GLN A 182 33.90 18.46 -4.27
N THR A 183 32.87 18.19 -5.07
CA THR A 183 32.88 18.50 -6.51
C THR A 183 32.88 20.00 -6.78
N LYS A 184 32.14 20.81 -6.01
CA LYS A 184 32.25 22.28 -6.09
C LYS A 184 33.64 22.79 -5.72
N ARG A 185 34.25 22.30 -4.64
CA ARG A 185 35.64 22.66 -4.27
C ARG A 185 36.67 22.26 -5.33
N GLN A 186 36.51 21.11 -5.98
CA GLN A 186 37.40 20.70 -7.08
C GLN A 186 37.23 21.52 -8.35
N LEU A 187 36.00 21.92 -8.69
CA LEU A 187 35.72 22.81 -9.83
C LEU A 187 36.25 24.23 -9.59
N ASP A 188 36.12 24.75 -8.36
CA ASP A 188 36.67 26.06 -7.99
C ASP A 188 38.20 26.08 -7.99
N TYR A 189 38.85 24.96 -7.62
CA TYR A 189 40.29 24.78 -7.73
C TYR A 189 40.78 24.73 -9.19
N TYR A 190 40.04 24.07 -10.08
CA TYR A 190 40.39 23.96 -11.51
C TYR A 190 40.16 25.27 -12.29
N ASN A 191 39.18 26.07 -11.89
CA ASN A 191 38.84 27.34 -12.54
C ASN A 191 39.53 28.57 -11.90
N SER A 192 40.41 28.37 -10.92
CA SER A 192 41.19 29.45 -10.32
C SER A 192 42.32 29.90 -11.28
N PRO A 193 42.50 31.20 -11.53
CA PRO A 193 43.57 31.69 -12.40
C PRO A 193 44.94 31.37 -11.80
N VAL A 194 45.70 30.52 -12.50
CA VAL A 194 47.06 30.10 -12.10
C VAL A 194 47.99 31.30 -12.15
N LYS A 195 48.50 31.74 -10.99
CA LYS A 195 49.72 32.57 -10.96
C LYS A 195 50.90 31.67 -11.28
N SER A 196 51.64 32.06 -12.31
CA SER A 196 52.88 31.42 -12.74
C SER A 196 53.86 31.31 -11.57
N ASP A 197 54.19 30.09 -11.17
CA ASP A 197 55.58 29.65 -11.03
C ASP A 197 55.66 28.17 -10.63
N SER A 198 56.49 27.44 -11.38
CA SER A 198 57.22 26.22 -11.00
C SER A 198 56.44 24.91 -10.72
N ALA A 199 56.55 24.01 -11.71
CA ALA A 199 56.58 22.53 -11.64
C ALA A 199 55.87 21.81 -10.48
N VAL A 200 54.67 21.27 -10.73
CA VAL A 200 54.10 20.17 -9.94
C VAL A 200 53.73 19.01 -10.87
N LEU A 201 54.28 17.85 -10.54
CA LEU A 201 54.17 16.56 -11.23
C LEU A 201 52.70 16.09 -11.30
N LEU A 202 52.22 15.73 -12.49
CA LEU A 202 50.87 15.19 -12.72
C LEU A 202 50.76 13.71 -12.24
N PRO A 203 49.72 13.32 -11.46
CA PRO A 203 49.40 11.90 -11.25
C PRO A 203 48.71 11.29 -12.49
N ARG A 204 49.23 10.15 -12.95
CA ARG A 204 48.76 9.37 -14.13
C ARG A 204 47.42 8.65 -13.91
N VAL A 205 46.31 9.35 -13.79
CA VAL A 205 44.98 8.69 -13.88
C VAL A 205 44.01 9.51 -14.73
N LEU A 206 44.28 9.58 -16.04
CA LEU A 206 43.24 9.81 -17.05
C LEU A 206 43.74 9.39 -18.44
N LEU A 207 43.82 8.08 -18.69
CA LEU A 207 44.00 7.57 -20.05
C LEU A 207 43.41 6.16 -20.14
N LYS A 208 42.09 6.11 -20.29
CA LYS A 208 41.32 5.05 -20.95
C LYS A 208 39.84 5.44 -20.86
N LEU A 209 39.38 6.25 -21.81
CA LEU A 209 38.01 6.26 -22.34
C LEU A 209 37.98 7.29 -23.49
N GLN A 210 38.78 7.04 -24.51
CA GLN A 210 38.65 7.69 -25.82
C GLN A 210 39.19 6.73 -26.87
N ARG A 211 38.41 5.65 -27.11
CA ARG A 211 38.50 4.77 -28.29
C ARG A 211 37.33 3.80 -28.27
N ALA A 212 36.18 4.27 -28.72
CA ALA A 212 35.19 3.47 -29.45
C ALA A 212 34.11 4.43 -29.96
N GLY A 213 33.99 4.54 -31.28
CA GLY A 213 32.80 5.10 -31.94
C GLY A 213 33.02 6.42 -32.65
N GLU A 214 33.61 6.34 -33.85
CA GLU A 214 33.31 7.08 -35.10
C GLU A 214 34.58 7.01 -35.96
N VAL A 215 34.58 6.51 -37.20
CA VAL A 215 34.11 7.25 -38.38
C VAL A 215 34.07 6.34 -39.66
N GLN A 216 32.95 6.47 -40.40
CA GLN A 216 32.70 6.45 -41.87
C GLN A 216 32.83 5.24 -42.84
N PHE A 217 31.74 5.13 -43.63
CA PHE A 217 31.57 4.75 -45.03
C PHE A 217 32.77 4.89 -46.01
N ALA A 218 32.92 3.92 -46.94
CA ALA A 218 33.07 4.14 -48.40
C ALA A 218 32.97 2.83 -49.21
N CYS A 219 32.44 2.95 -50.44
CA CYS A 219 32.12 1.92 -51.45
C CYS A 219 33.27 1.01 -51.94
N SER A 220 32.89 -0.17 -52.43
CA SER A 220 33.26 -0.75 -53.75
C SER A 220 32.25 -1.83 -54.12
#